data_AF-A0A8H4V390-F1
#
_entry.id   AF-A0A8H4V390-F1
#
_cell.length_a   1.000
_cell.length_b   1.000
_cell.length_c   1.000
_cell.angle_alpha   90.00
_cell.angle_beta   90.00
_cell.angle_gamma   90.00
#
_symmetry.space_group_name_H-M   'P 1'
#
loop_
_entity.id
_entity.type
_entity.pdbx_description
1 polymer ?
#
loop_
_entity_poly.entity_id
_entity_poly.type
_entity_poly.pdbx_seq_one_letter_code
_entity_poly.pdbx_strand_id
1 'polypeptide(L)'
;EKQETIEEEGDKVIDNTLPVWGSWTGAGISKKQQKRQKKFLTKVEGIKPEQRKDARLGHVIINEKRTKKNVKYMATQHPHPFENRQQYERSLRQPIGPEWSTSDTFHEATKPRVLIKQGIIKPMQRPLISTLSYRAKAIAVQAGFAA
;
A
#
# COMPACT_ATOMS: atom_id res chain seq x y z
N GLU A 1 -17.11 26.67 -8.30
CA GLU A 1 -15.95 25.76 -8.23
C GLU A 1 -15.94 24.83 -7.01
N LYS A 2 -15.70 25.29 -5.77
CA LYS A 2 -15.61 24.39 -4.59
C LYS A 2 -16.95 23.71 -4.23
N GLN A 3 -18.06 24.44 -4.29
CA GLN A 3 -19.39 23.86 -4.01
C GLN A 3 -19.84 22.89 -5.11
N GLU A 4 -19.60 23.22 -6.37
CA GLU A 4 -19.91 22.36 -7.53
C GLU A 4 -19.15 21.02 -7.45
N THR A 5 -17.86 21.05 -7.09
CA THR A 5 -17.07 19.82 -6.89
C THR A 5 -17.54 18.99 -5.68
N ILE A 6 -18.11 19.63 -4.65
CA ILE A 6 -18.73 18.93 -3.52
C ILE A 6 -20.03 18.24 -3.94
N GLU A 7 -20.86 18.91 -4.73
CA GLU A 7 -22.11 18.35 -5.25
C GLU A 7 -21.85 17.21 -6.25
N GLU A 8 -20.84 17.36 -7.10
CA GLU A 8 -20.42 16.32 -8.04
C GLU A 8 -19.84 15.07 -7.37
N GLU A 9 -19.26 15.19 -6.19
CA GLU A 9 -18.65 14.09 -5.43
C GLU A 9 -19.54 13.54 -4.31
N GLY A 10 -20.67 14.23 -4.04
CA GLY A 10 -21.67 13.84 -3.06
C GLY A 10 -22.49 12.62 -3.49
N ASP A 11 -23.44 12.23 -2.63
CA ASP A 11 -24.32 11.08 -2.83
C ASP A 11 -25.09 11.21 -4.16
N LYS A 12 -24.90 10.23 -5.05
CA LYS A 12 -25.64 10.16 -6.32
C LYS A 12 -26.69 9.08 -6.22
N VAL A 13 -27.94 9.47 -6.40
CA VAL A 13 -29.06 8.53 -6.52
C VAL A 13 -29.23 8.20 -7.99
N ILE A 14 -28.80 6.99 -8.38
CA ILE A 14 -28.97 6.49 -9.75
C ILE A 14 -30.26 5.67 -9.78
N ASP A 15 -31.23 6.09 -10.59
CA ASP A 15 -32.47 5.35 -10.80
C ASP A 15 -32.23 4.30 -11.89
N ASN A 16 -32.02 3.04 -11.49
CA ASN A 16 -31.77 1.91 -12.39
C ASN A 16 -33.08 1.22 -12.82
N THR A 17 -34.22 1.92 -12.73
CA THR A 17 -35.50 1.38 -13.19
C THR A 17 -35.51 1.20 -14.69
N LEU A 18 -35.53 -0.05 -15.12
CA LEU A 18 -35.88 -0.36 -16.51
C LEU A 18 -37.38 -0.15 -16.70
N PRO A 19 -37.81 0.69 -17.66
CA PRO A 19 -39.21 0.79 -18.02
C PRO A 19 -39.70 -0.56 -18.56
N VAL A 20 -40.78 -1.08 -17.97
CA VAL A 20 -41.43 -2.31 -18.47
C VAL A 20 -42.08 -2.01 -19.82
N TRP A 21 -42.16 -3.01 -20.71
CA TRP A 21 -42.82 -2.95 -22.03
C TRP A 21 -44.18 -2.20 -22.06
N GLY A 22 -44.92 -2.15 -20.95
CA GLY A 22 -46.18 -1.40 -20.79
C GLY A 22 -46.07 0.05 -20.29
N SER A 23 -44.88 0.66 -20.20
CA SER A 23 -44.71 2.05 -19.74
C SER A 23 -44.76 3.09 -20.87
N TRP A 24 -44.79 2.65 -22.13
CA TRP A 24 -44.85 3.53 -23.32
C TRP A 24 -46.29 3.90 -23.73
N THR A 25 -47.31 3.27 -23.15
CA THR A 25 -48.71 3.66 -23.35
C THR A 25 -48.99 4.97 -22.60
N GLY A 26 -49.00 6.09 -23.31
CA GLY A 26 -49.18 7.44 -22.75
C GLY A 26 -50.56 7.71 -22.12
N ALA A 27 -50.62 8.83 -21.38
CA ALA A 27 -51.78 9.62 -20.90
C ALA A 27 -53.00 8.94 -20.22
N GLY A 28 -53.04 7.63 -20.03
CA GLY A 28 -54.19 6.93 -19.40
C GLY A 28 -53.90 6.20 -18.08
N ILE A 29 -52.65 6.18 -17.62
CA ILE A 29 -52.24 5.39 -16.45
C ILE A 29 -52.57 6.16 -15.16
N SER A 30 -53.43 5.58 -14.31
CA SER A 30 -53.77 6.14 -13.00
C SER A 30 -52.53 6.34 -12.12
N LYS A 31 -52.47 7.45 -11.37
CA LYS A 31 -51.40 7.76 -10.40
C LYS A 31 -51.10 6.60 -9.44
N LYS A 32 -52.10 5.74 -9.16
CA LYS A 32 -51.97 4.54 -8.31
C LYS A 32 -51.11 3.44 -8.96
N GLN A 33 -51.19 3.29 -10.28
CA GLN A 33 -50.42 2.31 -11.05
C GLN A 33 -48.98 2.76 -11.25
N GLN A 34 -48.76 4.08 -11.39
CA GLN A 34 -47.44 4.69 -11.44
C GLN A 34 -46.68 4.56 -10.12
N LYS A 35 -47.37 4.69 -8.96
CA LYS A 35 -46.80 4.41 -7.64
C LYS A 35 -46.51 2.92 -7.38
N ARG A 36 -47.19 2.00 -8.08
CA ARG A 36 -46.93 0.55 -7.98
C ARG A 36 -45.68 0.11 -8.75
N GLN A 37 -45.19 0.94 -9.69
CA GLN A 37 -43.90 0.67 -10.33
C GLN A 37 -42.79 0.86 -9.30
N LYS A 38 -42.14 -0.26 -8.94
CA LYS A 38 -41.04 -0.25 -7.97
C LYS A 38 -39.85 0.48 -8.57
N LYS A 39 -39.45 1.58 -7.93
CA LYS A 39 -38.24 2.30 -8.29
C LYS A 39 -37.02 1.62 -7.69
N PHE A 40 -36.13 1.10 -8.53
CA PHE A 40 -34.83 0.56 -8.13
C PHE A 40 -33.81 1.70 -8.05
N LEU A 41 -33.94 2.48 -6.99
CA LEU A 41 -33.01 3.58 -6.68
C LEU A 41 -31.78 2.98 -6.01
N THR A 42 -30.66 2.95 -6.74
CA THR A 42 -29.38 2.57 -6.17
C THR A 42 -28.69 3.84 -5.67
N LYS A 43 -28.57 3.97 -4.35
CA LYS A 43 -27.77 5.04 -3.76
C LYS A 43 -26.30 4.63 -3.85
N VAL A 44 -25.53 5.35 -4.65
CA VAL A 44 -24.08 5.28 -4.57
C VAL A 44 -23.70 6.23 -3.45
N GLU A 45 -23.30 5.68 -2.30
CA GLU A 45 -22.78 6.47 -1.19
C GLU A 45 -21.57 7.25 -1.69
N GLY A 46 -21.75 8.57 -1.76
CA GLY A 46 -20.71 9.53 -2.06
C GLY A 46 -20.00 9.94 -0.77
N ILE A 47 -19.05 10.86 -0.91
CA ILE A 47 -18.28 11.34 0.24
C ILE A 47 -19.10 12.43 0.91
N LYS A 48 -19.48 12.23 2.18
CA LYS A 48 -20.15 13.27 2.97
C LYS A 48 -19.26 14.51 3.05
N PRO A 49 -19.82 15.73 2.97
CA PRO A 49 -19.03 16.96 2.96
C PRO A 49 -18.14 17.10 4.20
N GLU A 50 -18.56 16.54 5.34
CA GLU A 50 -17.82 16.55 6.61
C GLU A 50 -16.67 15.53 6.66
N GLN A 51 -16.74 14.45 5.90
CA GLN A 51 -15.73 13.38 5.89
C GLN A 51 -14.63 13.63 4.85
N ARG A 52 -14.80 14.66 4.00
CA ARG A 52 -13.76 15.11 3.06
C ARG A 52 -12.52 15.55 3.81
N LYS A 53 -11.35 15.22 3.28
CA LYS A 53 -10.05 15.66 3.84
C LYS A 53 -9.91 17.18 3.86
N ASP A 54 -10.64 17.87 2.98
CA ASP A 54 -10.61 19.33 2.84
C ASP A 54 -11.61 20.07 3.71
N ALA A 55 -12.45 19.36 4.48
CA ALA A 55 -13.56 19.98 5.21
C ALA A 55 -13.08 21.09 6.16
N ARG A 56 -11.88 20.93 6.74
CA ARG A 56 -11.26 21.91 7.66
C ARG A 56 -10.42 22.97 6.96
N LEU A 57 -10.19 22.89 5.64
CA LEU A 57 -9.31 23.78 4.90
C LEU A 57 -10.12 24.78 4.08
N GLY A 58 -9.88 26.08 4.29
CA GLY A 58 -10.64 27.16 3.62
C GLY A 58 -10.37 27.24 2.11
N HIS A 59 -9.08 27.24 1.73
CA HIS A 59 -8.65 27.57 0.35
C HIS A 59 -8.18 26.37 -0.48
N VAL A 60 -8.38 25.14 0.01
CA VAL A 60 -7.92 23.92 -0.66
C VAL A 60 -9.12 23.11 -1.16
N ILE A 61 -8.94 22.53 -2.35
CA ILE A 61 -9.84 21.57 -2.98
C ILE A 61 -8.98 20.36 -3.38
N ILE A 62 -9.15 19.23 -2.70
CA ILE A 62 -8.52 17.94 -3.03
C ILE A 62 -9.56 17.08 -3.75
N ASN A 63 -9.16 16.59 -4.91
CA ASN A 63 -9.89 15.57 -5.63
C ASN A 63 -9.53 14.19 -5.06
N GLU A 64 -10.49 13.51 -4.44
CA GLU A 64 -10.28 12.19 -3.82
C GLU A 64 -10.45 11.02 -4.81
N LYS A 65 -10.68 11.31 -6.10
CA LYS A 65 -10.83 10.28 -7.14
C LYS A 65 -9.49 9.57 -7.41
N ARG A 66 -9.49 8.24 -7.31
CA ARG A 66 -8.32 7.40 -7.61
C ARG A 66 -8.00 7.41 -9.12
N THR A 67 -6.77 7.78 -9.47
CA THR A 67 -6.26 7.73 -10.86
C THR A 67 -5.96 6.29 -11.30
N LYS A 68 -6.86 5.72 -12.12
CA LYS A 68 -6.76 4.32 -12.59
C LYS A 68 -5.45 3.99 -13.32
N LYS A 69 -4.86 4.96 -14.02
CA LYS A 69 -3.60 4.80 -14.77
C LYS A 69 -2.38 4.54 -13.87
N ASN A 70 -2.40 5.02 -12.63
CA ASN A 70 -1.26 4.92 -11.70
C ASN A 70 -1.26 3.61 -10.93
N VAL A 71 -2.39 2.90 -10.90
CA VAL A 71 -2.55 1.66 -10.12
C VAL A 71 -1.56 0.58 -10.56
N LYS A 72 -1.19 0.53 -11.85
CA LYS A 72 -0.21 -0.44 -12.36
C LYS A 72 1.20 -0.29 -11.79
N TYR A 73 1.55 0.90 -11.28
CA TYR A 73 2.86 1.16 -10.70
C TYR A 73 2.88 0.98 -9.18
N MET A 74 1.73 0.68 -8.58
CA MET A 74 1.62 0.40 -7.15
C MET A 74 1.65 -1.11 -6.93
N ALA A 75 2.25 -1.54 -5.82
CA ALA A 75 2.14 -2.93 -5.39
C ALA A 75 0.67 -3.23 -5.02
N THR A 76 0.15 -4.37 -5.50
CA THR A 76 -1.22 -4.81 -5.15
C THR A 76 -1.28 -5.28 -3.70
N GLN A 77 -0.22 -5.96 -3.25
CA GLN A 77 -0.03 -6.45 -1.89
C GLN A 77 1.46 -6.34 -1.52
N HIS A 78 1.75 -6.32 -0.22
CA HIS A 78 3.14 -6.25 0.26
C HIS A 78 3.84 -7.60 0.03
N PRO A 79 5.08 -7.61 -0.48
CA PRO A 79 5.84 -8.85 -0.63
C PRO A 79 6.22 -9.48 0.72
N HIS A 80 6.33 -10.81 0.77
CA HIS A 80 7.00 -11.51 1.88
C HIS A 80 8.47 -11.05 1.94
N PRO A 81 9.06 -10.67 3.08
CA PRO A 81 8.71 -10.98 4.48
C PRO A 81 8.03 -9.83 5.26
N PHE A 82 7.47 -8.82 4.58
CA PHE A 82 6.94 -7.64 5.28
C PHE A 82 5.54 -7.91 5.86
N GLU A 83 5.32 -7.50 7.11
CA GLU A 83 4.04 -7.65 7.80
C GLU A 83 3.12 -6.45 7.56
N ASN A 84 3.69 -5.26 7.42
CA ASN A 84 2.95 -3.99 7.31
C ASN A 84 3.39 -3.18 6.09
N ARG A 85 2.43 -2.48 5.46
CA ARG A 85 2.66 -1.53 4.37
C ARG A 85 3.74 -0.51 4.67
N GLN A 86 3.68 0.05 5.88
CA GLN A 86 4.60 1.09 6.30
C GLN A 86 6.06 0.59 6.33
N GLN A 87 6.29 -0.68 6.67
CA GLN A 87 7.62 -1.28 6.66
C GLN A 87 8.14 -1.40 5.21
N TYR A 88 7.30 -1.89 4.31
CA TYR A 88 7.64 -2.04 2.90
C TYR A 88 7.97 -0.68 2.25
N GLU A 89 7.10 0.32 2.38
CA GLU A 89 7.32 1.65 1.82
C GLU A 89 8.57 2.33 2.40
N ARG A 90 8.85 2.13 3.69
CA ARG A 90 10.06 2.65 4.32
C ARG A 90 11.32 2.02 3.75
N SER A 91 11.28 0.71 3.44
CA SER A 91 12.43 0.02 2.85
C SER A 91 12.81 0.54 1.47
N LEU A 92 11.83 1.04 0.70
CA LEU A 92 12.02 1.60 -0.64
C LEU A 92 12.30 3.11 -0.67
N ARG A 93 12.35 3.76 0.50
CA ARG A 93 12.47 5.23 0.58
C ARG A 93 13.79 5.77 0.04
N GLN A 94 14.86 4.97 0.08
CA GLN A 94 16.18 5.37 -0.40
C GLN A 94 16.42 4.84 -1.82
N PRO A 95 16.76 5.71 -2.78
CA PRO A 95 17.14 5.26 -4.11
C PRO A 95 18.53 4.62 -4.09
N ILE A 96 18.72 3.56 -4.88
CA ILE A 96 19.97 2.79 -4.97
C ILE A 96 20.90 3.22 -6.11
N GLY A 97 20.53 4.24 -6.88
CA GLY A 97 21.33 4.68 -8.03
C GLY A 97 22.56 5.49 -7.64
N PRO A 98 23.60 5.51 -8.49
CA PRO A 98 24.81 6.29 -8.25
C PRO A 98 24.56 7.80 -8.35
N GLU A 99 23.47 8.25 -8.97
CA GLU A 99 23.13 9.69 -9.07
C GLU A 99 22.67 10.27 -7.73
N TRP A 100 22.15 9.45 -6.83
CA TRP A 100 21.55 9.89 -5.57
C TRP A 100 22.38 9.53 -4.33
N SER A 101 23.47 8.79 -4.50
CA SER A 101 24.31 8.27 -3.41
C SER A 101 25.80 8.42 -3.73
N THR A 102 26.64 8.46 -2.70
CA THR A 102 28.10 8.48 -2.90
C THR A 102 28.57 7.14 -3.45
N SER A 103 29.69 7.13 -4.17
CA SER A 103 30.32 5.92 -4.70
C SER A 103 30.40 4.80 -3.66
N ASP A 104 30.92 5.07 -2.46
CA ASP A 104 31.10 4.04 -1.43
C ASP A 104 29.77 3.41 -0.99
N THR A 105 28.77 4.26 -0.73
CA THR A 105 27.42 3.80 -0.34
C THR A 105 26.73 3.01 -1.45
N PHE A 106 26.97 3.38 -2.72
CA PHE A 106 26.45 2.65 -3.87
C PHE A 106 27.07 1.25 -3.97
N HIS A 107 28.40 1.15 -3.84
CA HIS A 107 29.10 -0.14 -3.86
C HIS A 107 28.70 -1.03 -2.69
N GLU A 108 28.48 -0.46 -1.50
CA GLU A 108 28.01 -1.21 -0.32
C GLU A 108 26.58 -1.74 -0.53
N ALA A 109 25.66 -0.92 -1.04
CA ALA A 109 24.27 -1.29 -1.24
C ALA A 109 24.06 -2.30 -2.39
N THR A 110 24.89 -2.26 -3.43
CA THR A 110 24.78 -3.15 -4.60
C THR A 110 25.60 -4.44 -4.47
N LYS A 111 26.41 -4.57 -3.41
CA LYS A 111 27.20 -5.77 -3.14
C LYS A 111 26.29 -6.99 -2.91
N PRO A 112 26.42 -8.07 -3.69
CA PRO A 112 25.58 -9.25 -3.51
C PRO A 112 25.89 -9.94 -2.18
N ARG A 113 24.88 -10.62 -1.62
CA ARG A 113 24.99 -11.34 -0.34
C ARG A 113 26.04 -12.45 -0.36
N VAL A 114 26.19 -13.13 -1.51
CA VAL A 114 27.14 -14.22 -1.68
C VAL A 114 28.14 -13.83 -2.76
N LEU A 115 29.42 -13.79 -2.39
CA LEU A 115 30.52 -13.56 -3.31
C LEU A 115 31.25 -14.87 -3.55
N ILE A 116 31.18 -15.37 -4.78
CA ILE A 116 31.88 -16.59 -5.21
C ILE A 116 33.12 -16.15 -5.99
N LYS A 117 34.28 -16.56 -5.51
CA LYS A 117 35.54 -16.39 -6.26
C LYS A 117 35.70 -17.58 -7.22
N GLN A 118 36.40 -17.35 -8.33
CA GLN A 118 36.77 -18.41 -9.26
C GLN A 118 37.60 -19.49 -8.54
N GLY A 119 37.33 -20.77 -8.84
CA GLY A 119 38.03 -21.92 -8.26
C GLY A 119 37.09 -22.99 -7.68
N ILE A 120 37.68 -24.02 -7.06
CA ILE A 120 36.93 -25.14 -6.46
C ILE A 120 36.39 -24.73 -5.09
N ILE A 121 35.06 -24.76 -4.93
CA ILE A 121 34.37 -24.50 -3.66
C ILE A 121 34.45 -25.76 -2.80
N LYS A 122 35.40 -25.80 -1.86
CA LYS A 122 35.54 -26.91 -0.91
C LYS A 122 34.46 -26.81 0.18
N PRO A 123 33.93 -27.95 0.66
CA PRO A 123 32.97 -27.96 1.77
C PRO A 123 33.63 -27.43 3.06
N MET A 124 32.82 -26.82 3.92
CA MET A 124 33.29 -26.32 5.22
C MET A 124 33.79 -27.48 6.08
N GLN A 125 35.03 -27.37 6.57
CA GLN A 125 35.66 -28.42 7.36
C GLN A 125 35.43 -28.28 8.87
N ARG A 126 35.13 -27.08 9.35
CA ARG A 126 34.96 -26.78 10.79
C ARG A 126 33.86 -25.72 11.00
N PRO A 127 33.10 -25.79 12.10
CA PRO A 127 32.14 -24.73 12.44
C PRO A 127 32.88 -23.43 12.79
N LEU A 128 32.46 -22.32 12.17
CA LEU A 128 33.07 -21.00 12.31
C LEU A 128 32.81 -20.32 13.67
N ILE A 129 32.09 -20.96 14.60
CA ILE A 129 31.60 -20.37 15.86
C ILE A 129 32.67 -20.37 17.00
N SER A 130 33.92 -20.75 16.74
CA SER A 130 34.78 -21.30 17.82
C SER A 130 36.08 -20.55 18.20
N THR A 131 36.21 -19.22 18.09
CA THR A 131 37.46 -18.56 18.58
C THR A 131 37.35 -17.23 19.33
N LEU A 132 36.22 -16.52 19.33
CA LEU A 132 36.13 -15.21 20.01
C LEU A 132 35.45 -15.23 21.39
N SER A 133 34.79 -16.32 21.79
CA SER A 133 34.17 -16.45 23.12
C SER A 133 35.00 -17.27 24.12
N TYR A 134 35.90 -18.14 23.64
CA TYR A 134 36.61 -19.11 24.50
C TYR A 134 37.97 -18.62 25.04
N ARG A 135 38.44 -17.42 24.67
CA ARG A 135 39.69 -16.86 25.24
C ARG A 135 39.50 -16.20 26.62
N ALA A 136 38.29 -15.74 26.94
CA ALA A 136 38.02 -15.12 28.24
C ALA A 136 37.80 -16.14 29.37
N LYS A 137 37.32 -17.36 29.05
CA LYS A 137 37.15 -18.44 30.05
C LYS A 137 38.44 -19.19 30.38
N ALA A 138 39.39 -19.27 29.43
CA ALA A 138 40.66 -19.97 29.66
C ALA A 138 41.57 -19.25 30.66
N ILE A 139 41.51 -17.92 30.75
CA ILE A 139 42.34 -17.13 31.69
C ILE A 139 41.79 -17.21 33.12
N ALA A 140 40.46 -17.25 33.30
CA ALA A 140 39.85 -17.31 34.63
C ALA A 140 40.01 -18.66 35.34
N VAL A 141 40.13 -19.76 34.60
CA VAL A 141 40.34 -21.11 35.18
C VAL A 141 41.78 -21.33 35.65
N GLN A 142 42.74 -20.54 35.15
CA GLN A 142 44.16 -20.69 35.48
C GLN A 142 44.60 -19.84 36.69
N ALA A 143 43.72 -18.97 37.20
CA ALA A 143 44.03 -18.02 38.27
C ALA A 143 43.31 -18.29 39.61
N GLY A 144 42.69 -19.45 39.81
CA GLY A 144 41.94 -19.70 41.05
C GLY A 144 41.65 -21.16 41.35
N PHE A 145 42.66 -21.90 41.81
CA PHE A 145 42.54 -22.91 42.88
C PHE A 145 43.92 -23.51 43.21
N ALA A 146 44.63 -22.90 44.16
CA ALA A 146 45.60 -23.56 45.01
C ALA A 146 45.58 -22.80 46.34
N ALA A 147 45.65 -23.56 47.43
CA ALA A 147 45.55 -23.15 48.83
C ALA A 147 46.41 -21.93 49.21
#